data_AF-A0A0K1PBS8-F1
#
_entry.id   AF-A0A0K1PBS8-F1
#
_cell.length_a   1.000
_cell.length_b   1.000
_cell.length_c   1.000
_cell.angle_alpha   90.00
_cell.angle_beta   90.00
_cell.angle_gamma   90.00
#
_symmetry.space_group_name_H-M   'P 1'
#
loop_
_entity.id
_entity.type
_entity.pdbx_description
1 polymer ?
#
loop_
_entity_poly.entity_id
_entity_poly.type
_entity_poly.pdbx_seq_one_letter_code
_entity_poly.pdbx_strand_id
1 'polypeptide(L)' 'MMEQDTRPEARRRYVELLRSKSEVERLEAAASLTSAAREMTRLGIRARHPNASDVELRERFMEVVYGVRSRSRESGG' A
#
# COMPACT_ATOMS: atom_id res chain seq x y z
N MET A 1 2.68 -15.09 17.98
CA MET A 1 1.55 -14.24 18.42
C MET A 1 2.01 -12.80 18.21
N MET A 2 1.47 -12.09 17.21
CA MET A 2 1.86 -10.69 16.98
C MET A 2 1.33 -9.85 18.14
N GLU A 3 2.23 -9.24 18.91
CA GLU A 3 1.90 -8.17 19.82
C GLU A 3 1.26 -7.04 19.00
N GLN A 4 0.03 -6.67 19.34
CA GLN A 4 -0.62 -5.55 18.67
C GLN A 4 0.02 -4.28 19.24
N ASP A 5 0.88 -3.63 18.47
CA ASP A 5 1.46 -2.31 18.78
C ASP A 5 0.38 -1.25 19.10
N THR A 6 -0.89 -1.55 18.79
CA THR A 6 -2.05 -0.74 19.13
C THR A 6 -2.82 -1.35 20.29
N ARG A 7 -2.83 -0.66 21.44
CA ARG A 7 -3.68 -1.02 22.59
C ARG A 7 -5.17 -1.06 22.19
N PRO A 8 -5.98 -1.99 22.73
CA PRO A 8 -7.41 -2.10 22.39
C PRO A 8 -8.20 -0.80 22.55
N GLU A 9 -7.87 0.02 23.56
CA GLU A 9 -8.48 1.33 23.83
C GLU A 9 -8.20 2.31 22.69
N ALA A 10 -6.96 2.33 22.19
CA ALA A 10 -6.55 3.20 21.09
C ALA A 10 -7.28 2.81 19.80
N ARG A 11 -7.46 1.50 19.55
CA ARG A 11 -8.26 1.00 18.42
C ARG A 11 -9.72 1.44 18.52
N ARG A 12 -10.35 1.32 19.68
CA ARG A 12 -11.75 1.76 19.90
C ARG A 12 -11.91 3.25 19.61
N ARG A 13 -11.04 4.08 20.20
CA ARG A 13 -11.03 5.54 19.98
C ARG A 13 -10.83 5.91 18.51
N TYR A 14 -9.94 5.21 17.81
CA TYR A 14 -9.71 5.42 16.38
C TYR A 14 -10.96 5.14 15.54
N VAL A 15 -11.68 4.06 15.83
CA VAL A 15 -12.93 3.71 15.13
C VAL A 15 -14.03 4.74 15.42
N GLU A 16 -14.15 5.23 16.65
CA GLU A 16 -15.09 6.30 17.00
C GLU A 16 -14.81 7.59 16.22
N LEU A 17 -13.54 8.01 16.16
CA LEU A 17 -13.12 9.19 15.39
C LEU A 17 -13.34 9.03 13.88
N LEU A 18 -13.17 7.83 13.33
CA LEU A 18 -13.49 7.58 11.93
C LEU A 18 -14.99 7.66 11.65
N ARG A 19 -15.83 7.23 12.59
CA ARG A 19 -17.30 7.28 12.47
C ARG A 19 -17.84 8.71 12.58
N SER A 20 -17.16 9.59 13.30
CA SER A 20 -17.57 11.00 13.43
C SER A 20 -17.21 11.86 12.21
N LYS A 21 -16.41 11.36 11.27
CA LYS A 21 -16.04 12.07 10.04
C LYS A 21 -17.19 12.14 9.05
N SER A 22 -17.30 13.25 8.34
CA SER A 22 -18.15 13.40 7.16
C SER A 22 -17.74 12.44 6.03
N GLU A 23 -18.60 12.28 5.03
CA GLU A 23 -18.32 11.46 3.84
C GLU A 23 -17.06 11.92 3.10
N VAL A 24 -16.89 13.23 2.95
CA VAL A 24 -15.73 13.84 2.27
C VAL A 24 -14.45 13.57 3.06
N GLU A 25 -14.44 13.82 4.38
CA GLU A 25 -13.25 13.57 5.20
C GLU A 25 -12.84 12.10 5.24
N ARG A 26 -13.81 11.18 5.17
CA ARG A 26 -13.52 9.74 5.06
C ARG A 26 -12.90 9.39 3.72
N LEU A 27 -13.40 9.98 2.63
CA LEU A 27 -12.83 9.78 1.30
C LEU A 27 -11.40 10.32 1.20
N GLU A 28 -11.16 11.52 1.74
CA GLU A 28 -9.82 12.12 1.81
C GLU A 28 -8.84 11.26 2.61
N ALA A 29 -9.27 10.77 3.78
CA ALA A 29 -8.46 9.87 4.59
C ALA A 29 -8.13 8.56 3.85
N ALA A 30 -9.12 7.96 3.19
CA ALA A 30 -8.92 6.74 2.40
C ALA A 30 -7.97 6.96 1.22
N ALA A 31 -8.10 8.08 0.51
CA ALA A 31 -7.23 8.45 -0.60
C ALA A 31 -5.78 8.68 -0.14
N SER A 32 -5.60 9.41 0.96
CA SER A 32 -4.30 9.67 1.58
C SER A 32 -3.61 8.37 2.00
N LEU A 33 -4.33 7.50 2.72
CA LEU A 33 -3.82 6.19 3.14
C LEU A 33 -3.45 5.30 1.95
N THR A 34 -4.30 5.28 0.91
CA THR A 34 -4.03 4.52 -0.32
C THR A 34 -2.74 5.01 -0.99
N SER A 35 -2.54 6.33 -1.09
CA SER A 35 -1.32 6.92 -1.65
C SER A 35 -0.08 6.51 -0.86
N ALA A 36 -0.13 6.68 0.47
CA ALA A 36 0.98 6.34 1.36
C ALA A 36 1.34 4.85 1.30
N ALA A 37 0.35 3.96 1.32
CA ALA A 37 0.56 2.52 1.25
C ALA A 37 1.20 2.10 -0.09
N ARG A 38 0.74 2.69 -1.21
CA ARG A 38 1.33 2.44 -2.53
C ARG A 38 2.77 2.93 -2.60
N GLU A 39 3.06 4.10 -2.03
CA GLU A 39 4.42 4.64 -2.03
C GLU A 39 5.38 3.79 -1.20
N MET A 40 4.98 3.41 0.01
CA MET A 40 5.76 2.46 0.84
C MET A 40 6.00 1.14 0.10
N THR A 41 5.00 0.65 -0.65
CA THR A 41 5.14 -0.56 -1.46
C THR A 41 6.19 -0.38 -2.56
N ARG A 42 6.17 0.74 -3.31
CA ARG A 42 7.17 1.02 -4.35
C ARG A 42 8.58 1.09 -3.77
N LEU A 43 8.76 1.83 -2.68
CA LEU A 43 10.06 1.95 -2.01
C LEU A 43 10.56 0.60 -1.51
N GLY A 44 9.67 -0.20 -0.90
CA GLY A 44 10.00 -1.55 -0.45
C GLY A 44 10.39 -2.49 -1.58
N ILE A 45 9.71 -2.43 -2.73
CA ILE A 45 10.05 -3.24 -3.92
C ILE A 45 11.42 -2.82 -4.46
N ARG A 46 11.66 -1.51 -4.64
CA ARG A 46 12.95 -0.95 -5.08
C ARG A 46 14.09 -1.39 -4.16
N ALA A 47 13.90 -1.30 -2.84
CA ALA A 47 14.91 -1.69 -1.86
C ALA A 47 15.26 -3.18 -1.93
N ARG A 48 14.29 -4.06 -2.23
CA ARG A 48 14.53 -5.51 -2.41
C ARG A 48 15.09 -5.88 -3.78
N HIS A 49 14.92 -5.01 -4.77
CA HIS A 49 15.35 -5.24 -6.16
C HIS A 49 16.10 -4.02 -6.70
N PRO A 50 17.30 -3.72 -6.16
CA PRO A 50 18.03 -2.50 -6.51
C PRO A 50 18.42 -2.41 -8.00
N ASN A 51 18.56 -3.55 -8.67
CA ASN A 51 18.96 -3.66 -10.08
C ASN A 51 17.80 -3.93 -11.04
N ALA A 52 16.55 -3.98 -10.54
CA ALA A 52 15.41 -4.20 -11.42
C ALA A 52 15.15 -2.96 -12.28
N SER A 53 14.79 -3.21 -13.54
CA SER A 53 14.30 -2.18 -14.45
C SER A 53 12.96 -1.61 -13.97
N ASP A 54 12.58 -0.43 -14.47
CA ASP A 54 11.30 0.19 -14.13
C ASP A 54 10.09 -0.68 -14.53
N VAL A 55 10.22 -1.45 -15.62
CA VAL A 55 9.21 -2.41 -16.06
C VAL A 55 9.05 -3.48 -14.98
N GLU A 56 10.14 -4.14 -14.59
CA GLU A 56 10.16 -5.18 -13.55
C GLU A 56 9.64 -4.71 -12.19
N LEU A 57 9.93 -3.45 -11.82
CA LEU A 57 9.41 -2.83 -10.59
C LEU A 57 7.90 -2.61 -10.68
N ARG A 58 7.40 -2.16 -11.84
CA ARG A 58 5.97 -1.98 -12.09
C ARG A 58 5.21 -3.31 -12.04
N GLU A 59 5.75 -4.37 -12.63
CA GLU A 59 5.12 -5.69 -12.61
C GLU A 59 4.99 -6.22 -11.18
N ARG A 60 6.07 -6.13 -10.40
CA ARG A 60 6.06 -6.50 -8.99
C ARG A 60 5.08 -5.67 -8.18
N PHE A 61 4.97 -4.38 -8.47
CA PHE A 61 3.99 -3.52 -7.82
C PHE A 61 2.56 -3.96 -8.14
N MET A 62 2.28 -4.32 -9.40
CA MET A 62 0.96 -4.82 -9.80
C MET A 62 0.60 -6.13 -9.10
N GLU A 63 1.58 -7.03 -8.97
CA GLU A 63 1.39 -8.30 -8.25
C GLU A 63 1.11 -8.07 -6.77
N VAL A 64 1.86 -7.19 -6.10
CA VAL A 64 1.71 -6.94 -4.66
C VAL A 64 0.41 -6.18 -4.35
N VAL A 65 0.09 -5.12 -5.10
CA VAL A 65 -1.03 -4.23 -4.76
C VAL A 65 -2.36 -4.75 -5.27
N TYR A 66 -2.38 -5.39 -6.44
CA TYR A 66 -3.62 -5.80 -7.10
C TYR A 66 -3.76 -7.31 -7.23
N GLY A 67 -2.73 -8.10 -6.88
CA GLY A 67 -2.75 -9.56 -7.09
C GLY A 67 -2.71 -9.94 -8.58
N VAL A 68 -2.42 -8.98 -9.46
CA VAL A 68 -2.42 -9.20 -10.91
C VAL A 68 -0.99 -9.41 -11.35
N ARG A 69 -0.69 -10.61 -11.85
CA ARG A 69 0.58 -10.87 -12.53
C ARG A 69 0.51 -10.31 -13.94
N SER A 70 1.13 -9.15 -14.15
CA SER A 70 1.39 -8.67 -15.51
C SER A 70 2.45 -9.57 -16.14
N ARG A 71 2.20 -10.00 -17.38
CA ARG A 71 3.18 -10.70 -18.21
C ARG A 71 3.57 -9.73 -19.32
N SER A 72 4.40 -8.73 -19.01
CA SER A 72 4.97 -7.87 -20.03
C SER A 72 5.96 -8.73 -20.82
N ARG A 73 5.63 -9.04 -22.06
CA ARG A 73 6.51 -9.79 -22.95
C ARG A 73 7.79 -8.99 -23.19
N GLU A 74 8.92 -9.67 -22.98
CA GLU A 74 10.21 -9.52 -23.65
C GLU A 74 10.60 -8.10 -24.11
N SER A 75 11.56 -7.50 -23.41
CA SER A 75 12.50 -6.55 -24.02
C SER A 75 13.89 -6.82 -23.43
N GLY A 76 14.43 -7.95 -23.86
CA GLY A 76 15.84 -8.30 -23.75
C GLY A 76 16.31 -8.75 -25.13
N GLY A 77 16.83 -7.79 -25.89
CA GLY A 77 17.42 -7.90 -27.22
C GLY A 77 18.14 -6.60 -27.52
#